data_AF-A0A1B9XX08-F1
#
_entry.id   AF-A0A1B9XX08-F1
#
_cell.length_a   1.000
_cell.length_b   1.000
_cell.length_c   1.000
_cell.angle_alpha   90.00
_cell.angle_beta   90.00
_cell.angle_gamma   90.00
#
_symmetry.space_group_name_H-M   'P 1'
#
loop_
_entity.id
_entity.type
_entity.pdbx_description
1 polymer ?
#
loop_
_entity_poly.entity_id
_entity_poly.type
_entity_poly.pdbx_seq_one_letter_code
_entity_poly.pdbx_strand_id
1 'polypeptide(L)'
;MFNFFKKKKVKNLIIKCDTDVIFINKKPISFPTKYDTLINALGKPDRELTKSNNYIFWDNYGVFCGYTDKNNILSINVYQNKKDKSEYNTKKQFTGQLFLNDEEITNNEFGKIALGKIAIQRLGSESEIRFGFSVGVNSVY
;
A
#
# COMPACT_ATOMS: atom_id res chain seq x y z
N MET A 1 24.91 21.58 -22.23
CA MET A 1 24.86 20.11 -22.06
C MET A 1 23.77 19.82 -21.02
N PHE A 2 22.53 19.60 -21.46
CA PHE A 2 21.42 19.34 -20.55
C PHE A 2 21.28 17.83 -20.35
N ASN A 3 21.66 17.34 -19.17
CA ASN A 3 21.38 15.97 -18.77
C ASN A 3 19.87 15.80 -18.62
N PHE A 4 19.23 15.26 -19.65
CA PHE A 4 17.91 14.65 -19.54
C PHE A 4 18.02 13.48 -18.56
N PHE A 5 17.73 13.72 -17.29
CA PHE A 5 17.43 12.65 -16.36
C PHE A 5 16.25 11.86 -16.94
N LYS A 6 16.53 10.72 -17.56
CA LYS A 6 15.51 9.72 -17.92
C LYS A 6 14.71 9.46 -16.64
N LYS A 7 13.49 10.01 -16.56
CA LYS A 7 12.52 9.60 -15.53
C LYS A 7 12.42 8.09 -15.64
N LYS A 8 12.96 7.37 -14.65
CA LYS A 8 12.82 5.92 -14.54
C LYS A 8 11.31 5.65 -14.70
N LYS A 9 10.90 4.94 -15.76
CA LYS A 9 9.50 4.52 -15.91
C LYS A 9 9.15 3.82 -14.59
N VAL A 10 8.22 4.40 -13.83
CA VAL A 10 7.73 3.76 -12.61
C VAL A 10 7.15 2.43 -13.07
N LYS A 11 7.76 1.32 -12.65
CA LYS A 11 7.21 -0.01 -12.91
C LYS A 11 5.84 -0.06 -12.24
N ASN A 12 4.80 -0.53 -12.95
CA ASN A 12 3.51 -0.77 -12.31
C ASN A 12 3.73 -1.72 -11.12
N LEU A 13 3.26 -1.32 -9.94
CA LEU A 13 3.35 -2.10 -8.72
C LEU A 13 2.32 -3.24 -8.80
N ILE A 14 2.74 -4.48 -8.57
CA ILE A 14 1.82 -5.61 -8.48
C ILE A 14 1.74 -6.04 -7.02
N ILE A 15 0.52 -6.04 -6.47
CA ILE A 15 0.20 -6.59 -5.16
C ILE A 15 -0.63 -7.85 -5.40
N LYS A 16 -0.09 -9.02 -5.11
CA LYS A 16 -0.82 -10.28 -5.17
C LYS A 16 -1.07 -10.77 -3.75
N CYS A 17 -2.30 -11.12 -3.44
CA CYS A 17 -2.70 -11.66 -2.15
C CYS A 17 -3.11 -13.13 -2.33
N ASP A 18 -2.49 -13.99 -1.53
CA ASP A 18 -2.82 -15.40 -1.40
C ASP A 18 -3.14 -15.69 0.09
N THR A 19 -3.44 -16.93 0.45
CA THR A 19 -3.66 -17.32 1.85
C THR A 19 -2.39 -17.09 2.69
N ASP A 20 -2.52 -16.34 3.79
CA ASP A 20 -1.47 -16.01 4.77
C ASP A 20 -0.24 -15.22 4.25
N VAL A 21 -0.15 -14.92 2.95
CA VAL A 21 1.00 -14.24 2.35
C VAL A 21 0.57 -13.24 1.29
N ILE A 22 1.29 -12.13 1.20
CA ILE A 22 1.20 -11.25 0.04
C ILE A 22 2.52 -11.19 -0.72
N PHE A 23 2.45 -10.86 -2.00
CA PHE A 23 3.60 -10.61 -2.84
C PHE A 23 3.53 -9.19 -3.38
N ILE A 24 4.56 -8.41 -3.13
CA ILE A 24 4.76 -7.10 -3.77
C ILE A 24 5.87 -7.23 -4.79
N ASN A 25 5.56 -7.03 -6.07
CA ASN A 25 6.51 -7.24 -7.18
C ASN A 25 7.21 -8.61 -7.10
N LYS A 26 6.45 -9.68 -6.83
CA LYS A 26 6.93 -11.07 -6.65
C LYS A 26 7.77 -11.32 -5.40
N LYS A 27 7.93 -10.34 -4.51
CA LYS A 27 8.63 -10.52 -3.23
C LYS A 27 7.62 -10.81 -2.12
N PRO A 28 7.73 -11.95 -1.41
CA PRO A 28 6.80 -12.29 -0.35
C PRO A 28 6.94 -11.32 0.83
N ILE A 29 5.81 -10.95 1.41
CA ILE A 29 5.70 -10.15 2.62
C ILE A 29 4.64 -10.79 3.50
N SER A 30 5.00 -11.05 4.76
CA SER A 30 4.06 -11.40 5.83
C SER A 30 3.76 -10.15 6.65
N PHE A 31 2.53 -10.06 7.16
CA PHE A 31 2.17 -9.08 8.18
C PHE A 31 1.94 -9.76 9.55
N PRO A 32 2.36 -9.13 10.66
CA PRO A 32 3.12 -7.88 10.73
C PRO A 32 4.50 -7.98 10.07
N THR A 33 5.02 -6.85 9.60
CA THR A 33 6.30 -6.75 8.89
C THR A 33 7.20 -5.68 9.48
N LYS A 34 8.45 -5.62 9.03
CA LYS A 34 9.41 -4.59 9.43
C LYS A 34 9.74 -3.64 8.29
N TYR A 35 10.19 -2.44 8.63
CA TYR A 35 10.62 -1.40 7.70
C TYR A 35 11.51 -1.93 6.59
N ASP A 36 12.59 -2.65 6.94
CA ASP A 36 13.55 -3.19 5.97
C ASP A 36 12.91 -4.13 4.93
N THR A 37 11.89 -4.90 5.33
CA THR A 37 11.16 -5.77 4.41
C THR A 37 10.42 -4.95 3.36
N LEU A 38 9.78 -3.84 3.76
CA LEU A 38 9.12 -2.92 2.84
C LEU A 38 10.13 -2.19 1.95
N ILE A 39 11.29 -1.76 2.48
CA ILE A 39 12.36 -1.15 1.67
C ILE A 39 12.88 -2.14 0.62
N ASN A 40 13.06 -3.40 0.99
CA ASN A 40 13.48 -4.42 0.04
C ASN A 40 12.43 -4.65 -1.05
N ALA A 41 11.14 -4.54 -0.74
CA ALA A 41 10.05 -4.75 -1.69
C ALA A 41 9.77 -3.54 -2.60
N LEU A 42 9.71 -2.35 -2.01
CA LEU A 42 9.26 -1.09 -2.61
C LEU A 42 10.40 -0.11 -2.91
N GLY A 43 11.61 -0.37 -2.41
CA GLY A 43 12.72 0.57 -2.47
C GLY A 43 12.64 1.65 -1.38
N LYS A 44 13.52 2.64 -1.46
CA LYS A 44 13.56 3.78 -0.54
C LYS A 44 12.23 4.57 -0.60
N PRO A 45 11.63 4.97 0.54
CA PRO A 45 10.43 5.79 0.55
C PRO A 45 10.72 7.19 0.01
N ASP A 46 9.70 7.81 -0.55
CA ASP A 46 9.77 9.18 -1.06
C ASP A 46 9.74 10.20 0.09
N ARG A 47 9.05 9.88 1.21
CA ARG A 47 8.99 10.71 2.42
C ARG A 47 8.48 9.93 3.64
N GLU A 48 8.77 10.47 4.81
CA GLU A 48 8.23 10.04 6.11
C GLU A 48 7.56 11.24 6.80
N LEU A 49 6.49 11.02 7.56
CA LEU A 49 5.85 12.01 8.43
C LEU A 49 5.86 11.48 9.87
N THR A 50 6.33 12.29 10.81
CA THR A 50 6.37 11.98 12.24
C THR A 50 5.46 12.94 12.97
N LYS A 51 4.32 12.45 13.45
CA LYS A 51 3.33 13.20 14.25
C LYS A 51 2.98 12.37 15.49
N SER A 52 1.70 12.26 15.84
CA SER A 52 1.21 11.30 16.86
C SER A 52 1.38 9.85 16.40
N ASN A 53 1.24 9.62 15.09
CA ASN A 53 1.63 8.40 14.41
C ASN A 53 2.74 8.71 13.40
N ASN A 54 3.52 7.69 13.06
CA ASN A 54 4.50 7.80 11.99
C ASN A 54 3.93 7.22 10.69
N TYR A 55 4.30 7.82 9.57
CA TYR A 55 3.85 7.40 8.25
C TYR A 55 5.03 7.34 7.28
N ILE A 56 5.00 6.37 6.37
CA ILE A 56 5.98 6.19 5.31
C ILE A 56 5.23 6.16 3.99
N PHE A 57 5.73 6.90 3.00
CA PHE A 57 5.08 7.03 1.72
C PHE A 57 6.02 6.64 0.58
N TRP A 58 5.49 5.80 -0.32
CA TRP A 58 6.03 5.58 -1.65
C TRP A 58 5.08 6.29 -2.62
N ASP A 59 5.19 7.62 -2.66
CA ASP A 59 4.39 8.52 -3.48
C ASP A 59 4.39 8.12 -4.96
N ASN A 60 5.49 7.54 -5.47
CA ASN A 60 5.54 7.08 -6.86
C ASN A 60 4.64 5.86 -7.13
N TYR A 61 4.39 5.04 -6.12
CA TYR A 61 3.50 3.87 -6.21
C TYR A 61 2.08 4.14 -5.72
N GLY A 62 1.85 5.24 -5.02
CA GLY A 62 0.57 5.51 -4.38
C GLY A 62 0.28 4.61 -3.18
N VAL A 63 1.34 4.15 -2.50
CA VAL A 63 1.27 3.28 -1.32
C VAL A 63 1.85 4.02 -0.11
N PHE A 64 1.24 3.82 1.05
CA PHE A 64 1.76 4.29 2.32
C PHE A 64 1.48 3.30 3.45
N CYS A 65 2.20 3.42 4.57
CA CYS A 65 1.87 2.70 5.80
C CYS A 65 2.00 3.61 7.01
N GLY A 66 1.12 3.41 7.99
CA GLY A 66 1.27 3.98 9.33
C GLY A 66 2.01 2.99 10.23
N TYR A 67 2.78 3.50 11.18
CA TYR A 67 3.46 2.67 12.19
C TYR A 67 3.68 3.43 13.50
N THR A 68 3.69 2.68 14.59
CA THR A 68 4.20 3.11 15.90
C THR A 68 5.55 2.46 16.19
N ASP A 69 5.74 1.20 15.76
CA ASP A 69 7.00 0.48 15.79
C ASP A 69 7.44 0.07 14.38
N LYS A 70 8.66 0.44 13.97
CA LYS A 70 9.25 0.10 12.65
C LYS A 70 9.45 -1.40 12.46
N ASN A 71 9.45 -2.19 13.54
CA ASN A 71 9.55 -3.65 13.49
C ASN A 71 8.19 -4.36 13.50
N ASN A 72 7.08 -3.61 13.60
CA ASN A 72 5.73 -4.15 13.72
C ASN A 72 4.72 -3.34 12.88
N ILE A 73 4.98 -3.21 11.59
CA ILE A 73 4.10 -2.57 10.62
C ILE A 73 2.97 -3.54 10.27
N LEU A 74 1.73 -3.14 10.48
CA LEU A 74 0.57 -4.04 10.40
C LEU A 74 -0.07 -4.10 9.02
N SER A 75 0.07 -3.05 8.20
CA SER A 75 -0.54 -2.98 6.88
C SER A 75 0.15 -1.98 5.96
N ILE A 76 -0.13 -2.14 4.66
CA ILE A 76 0.03 -1.09 3.65
C ILE A 76 -1.34 -0.61 3.18
N ASN A 77 -1.41 0.64 2.77
CA ASN A 77 -2.65 1.32 2.44
C ASN A 77 -2.51 2.06 1.11
N VAL A 78 -3.61 2.11 0.39
CA VAL A 78 -3.77 2.81 -0.87
C VAL A 78 -5.01 3.68 -0.76
N TYR A 79 -4.86 4.97 -1.06
CA TYR A 79 -6.00 5.85 -1.35
C TYR A 79 -6.09 6.08 -2.85
N GLN A 80 -7.33 6.13 -3.33
CA GLN A 80 -7.71 6.30 -4.73
C GLN A 80 -8.51 7.59 -4.99
N ASN A 81 -8.93 8.29 -3.94
CA ASN A 81 -9.63 9.56 -4.10
C ASN A 81 -8.64 10.73 -4.33
N LYS A 82 -8.65 11.29 -5.54
CA LYS A 82 -7.83 12.46 -5.95
C LYS A 82 -8.22 13.77 -5.26
N LYS A 83 -9.38 13.81 -4.60
CA LYS A 83 -9.87 14.99 -3.88
C LYS A 83 -9.16 15.20 -2.54
N ASP A 84 -8.60 14.14 -1.96
CA ASP A 84 -7.84 14.28 -0.71
C ASP A 84 -6.51 15.03 -0.97
N LYS A 85 -6.44 16.25 -0.44
CA LYS A 85 -5.26 17.14 -0.49
C LYS A 85 -4.46 17.14 0.82
N SER A 86 -4.81 16.27 1.77
CA SER A 86 -4.10 16.18 3.04
C SER A 86 -2.68 15.65 2.82
N GLU A 87 -1.79 15.98 3.77
CA GLU A 87 -0.43 15.42 3.81
C GLU A 87 -0.41 13.90 4.00
N TYR A 88 -1.53 13.31 4.42
CA TYR A 88 -1.72 11.87 4.63
C TYR A 88 -2.08 11.10 3.37
N ASN A 89 -2.31 11.79 2.24
CA ASN A 89 -2.47 11.16 0.94
C ASN A 89 -1.13 11.09 0.19
N THR A 90 -1.01 10.13 -0.70
CA THR A 90 0.15 10.00 -1.60
C THR A 90 0.09 11.04 -2.71
N LYS A 91 1.25 11.52 -3.16
CA LYS A 91 1.32 12.56 -4.21
C LYS A 91 0.87 12.06 -5.59
N LYS A 92 0.97 10.76 -5.84
CA LYS A 92 0.39 10.11 -7.03
C LYS A 92 -0.47 8.96 -6.56
N GLN A 93 -1.61 8.79 -7.23
CA GLN A 93 -2.52 7.69 -6.94
C GLN A 93 -1.93 6.37 -7.40
N PHE A 94 -2.35 5.29 -6.74
CA PHE A 94 -2.00 3.94 -7.13
C PHE A 94 -2.46 3.67 -8.56
N THR A 95 -1.53 3.20 -9.39
CA THR A 95 -1.73 2.80 -10.79
C THR A 95 -1.26 1.36 -11.02
N GLY A 96 -1.00 0.65 -9.91
CA GLY A 96 -0.66 -0.75 -9.92
C GLY A 96 -1.89 -1.64 -10.06
N GLN A 97 -1.68 -2.93 -9.82
CA GLN A 97 -2.70 -3.96 -9.92
C GLN A 97 -2.78 -4.74 -8.60
N LEU A 98 -3.99 -5.10 -8.21
CA LEU A 98 -4.27 -5.92 -7.03
C LEU A 98 -4.83 -7.26 -7.53
N PHE A 99 -4.22 -8.37 -7.10
CA PHE A 99 -4.66 -9.71 -7.45
C PHE A 99 -5.05 -10.50 -6.21
N LEU A 100 -6.09 -11.33 -6.33
CA LEU A 100 -6.49 -12.35 -5.36
C LEU A 100 -6.47 -13.71 -6.07
N ASN A 101 -5.64 -14.65 -5.62
CA ASN A 101 -5.52 -15.98 -6.25
C ASN A 101 -5.34 -15.93 -7.78
N ASP A 102 -4.51 -15.00 -8.26
CA ASP A 102 -4.25 -14.73 -9.70
C ASP A 102 -5.38 -14.02 -10.49
N GLU A 103 -6.50 -13.68 -9.85
CA GLU A 103 -7.54 -12.85 -10.45
C GLU A 103 -7.35 -11.37 -10.09
N GLU A 104 -7.38 -10.48 -11.08
CA GLU A 104 -7.29 -9.04 -10.83
C GLU A 104 -8.59 -8.54 -10.20
N ILE A 105 -8.48 -7.81 -9.11
CA ILE A 105 -9.61 -7.23 -8.37
C ILE A 105 -9.42 -5.74 -8.14
N THR A 106 -10.52 -5.05 -7.91
CA THR A 106 -10.61 -3.64 -7.58
C THR A 106 -11.30 -3.47 -6.23
N ASN A 107 -10.97 -2.38 -5.53
CA ASN A 107 -11.50 -2.08 -4.19
C ASN A 107 -13.00 -1.77 -4.15
N ASN A 108 -13.70 -1.74 -5.28
CA ASN A 108 -15.14 -1.54 -5.34
C ASN A 108 -15.89 -2.87 -5.22
N GLU A 109 -15.19 -3.98 -5.47
CA GLU A 109 -15.76 -5.34 -5.53
C GLU A 109 -15.84 -6.03 -4.18
N PHE A 110 -15.22 -5.46 -3.13
CA PHE A 110 -15.17 -6.09 -1.80
C PHE A 110 -15.35 -5.10 -0.65
N GLY A 111 -15.81 -5.62 0.49
CA GLY A 111 -15.75 -4.93 1.78
C GLY A 111 -14.52 -5.36 2.58
N LYS A 112 -14.43 -6.64 2.90
CA LYS A 112 -13.27 -7.28 3.51
C LYS A 112 -13.15 -8.71 2.99
N ILE A 113 -11.93 -9.14 2.65
CA ILE A 113 -11.60 -10.50 2.26
C ILE A 113 -10.58 -11.01 3.28
N ALA A 114 -10.98 -11.99 4.09
CA ALA A 114 -10.08 -12.64 5.04
C ALA A 114 -9.29 -13.76 4.34
N LEU A 115 -7.97 -13.75 4.51
CA LEU A 115 -7.03 -14.69 3.88
C LEU A 115 -6.14 -15.30 4.97
N GLY A 116 -6.76 -15.84 6.02
CA GLY A 116 -6.08 -16.32 7.22
C GLY A 116 -5.62 -15.18 8.13
N LYS A 117 -4.30 -15.08 8.34
CA LYS A 117 -3.65 -14.06 9.19
C LYS A 117 -3.64 -12.67 8.57
N ILE A 118 -3.92 -12.56 7.28
CA ILE A 118 -3.99 -11.29 6.56
C ILE A 118 -5.39 -11.06 5.97
N ALA A 119 -5.71 -9.80 5.68
CA ALA A 119 -6.95 -9.43 5.01
C ALA A 119 -6.71 -8.31 3.99
N ILE A 120 -7.55 -8.29 2.97
CA ILE A 120 -7.75 -7.13 2.09
C ILE A 120 -9.02 -6.43 2.58
N GLN A 121 -8.93 -5.15 2.89
CA GLN A 121 -10.05 -4.37 3.42
C GLN A 121 -10.26 -3.10 2.61
N ARG A 122 -11.49 -2.83 2.20
CA ARG A 122 -11.85 -1.55 1.59
C ARG A 122 -11.76 -0.44 2.62
N LEU A 123 -11.16 0.67 2.23
CA LEU A 123 -11.11 1.89 3.01
C LEU A 123 -12.19 2.84 2.49
N GLY A 124 -13.09 3.26 3.37
CA GLY A 124 -14.19 4.17 3.04
C GLY A 124 -15.10 3.68 1.90
N SER A 125 -15.78 4.64 1.31
CA SER A 125 -16.68 4.54 0.16
C SER A 125 -16.25 5.53 -0.93
N GLU A 126 -16.76 5.37 -2.16
CA GLU A 126 -16.32 6.16 -3.33
C GLU A 126 -16.45 7.69 -3.15
N SER A 127 -17.42 8.14 -2.33
CA SER A 127 -17.63 9.54 -2.02
C SER A 127 -16.66 10.11 -0.98
N GLU A 128 -15.99 9.25 -0.21
CA GLU A 128 -15.10 9.63 0.88
C GLU A 128 -13.66 9.86 0.43
N ILE A 129 -12.99 10.80 1.08
CA ILE A 129 -11.59 11.16 0.80
C ILE A 129 -10.61 10.01 1.04
N ARG A 130 -10.95 9.06 1.91
CA ARG A 130 -10.11 7.89 2.25
C ARG A 130 -10.43 6.65 1.43
N PHE A 131 -11.15 6.83 0.32
CA PHE A 131 -11.50 5.71 -0.54
C PHE A 131 -10.27 4.95 -1.04
N GLY A 132 -10.28 3.63 -0.93
CA GLY A 132 -9.21 2.78 -1.44
C GLY A 132 -9.21 1.42 -0.76
N PHE A 133 -8.02 0.90 -0.43
CA PHE A 133 -7.89 -0.39 0.24
C PHE A 133 -6.66 -0.48 1.14
N SER A 134 -6.73 -1.41 2.09
CA SER A 134 -5.65 -1.81 2.99
C SER A 134 -5.37 -3.29 2.81
N VAL A 135 -4.09 -3.66 2.90
CA VAL A 135 -3.63 -5.05 2.93
C VAL A 135 -2.74 -5.20 4.14
N GLY A 136 -3.08 -6.10 5.05
CA GLY A 136 -2.40 -6.19 6.34
C GLY A 136 -2.90 -7.32 7.21
N VAL A 137 -2.53 -7.28 8.49
CA VAL A 137 -3.02 -8.22 9.51
C VAL A 137 -4.55 -8.28 9.50
N ASN A 138 -5.09 -9.49 9.53
CA ASN A 138 -6.51 -9.73 9.71
C ASN A 138 -6.88 -9.51 11.18
N SER A 139 -7.12 -8.27 11.55
CA SER A 139 -7.72 -7.96 12.83
C SER A 139 -9.23 -8.22 12.77
N VAL A 140 -9.71 -9.06 13.68
CA VAL A 140 -11.13 -9.09 14.06
C VAL A 140 -11.30 -7.95 15.04
N TYR A 141 -11.83 -6.82 14.58
CA TYR A 141 -12.23 -5.72 15.44
C TYR A 141 -13.65 -5.93 15.92
#